data_AF-A0A8D2Q958-F1
#
_entry.id   AF-A0A8D2Q958-F1
#
_cell.length_a   1.000
_cell.length_b   1.000
_cell.length_c   1.000
_cell.angle_alpha   90.00
_cell.angle_beta   90.00
_cell.angle_gamma   90.00
#
_symmetry.space_group_name_H-M   'P 1'
#
loop_
_entity.id
_entity.type
_entity.pdbx_description
1 polymer ?
#
loop_
_entity_poly.entity_id
_entity_poly.type
_entity_poly.pdbx_seq_one_letter_code
_entity_poly.pdbx_strand_id
1 'polypeptide(L)'
;MSTAAERKFINLRKRLDQLGYRQPLGVESLPLVEKLFSDLVHTTESLRSAKLSAGKIEKEYSNFDVVLEPYREENARLTRENNELHLEVLKLKEQLEQRVKGNMKNVNALLSDHTNLISDITLKSRDQQCLPLPSSQVPSS
;
A
#
# COMPACT_ATOMS: atom_id res chain seq x y z
N MET A 1 -5.03 46.00 63.23
CA MET A 1 -4.07 45.13 62.52
C MET A 1 -4.78 43.80 62.25
N SER A 2 -5.29 43.53 61.04
CA SER A 2 -5.95 42.24 60.76
C SER A 2 -4.92 41.12 60.73
N THR A 3 -5.19 39.99 61.38
CA THR A 3 -4.25 38.87 61.39
C THR A 3 -4.20 38.20 60.00
N ALA A 4 -3.11 37.49 59.68
CA ALA A 4 -2.98 36.80 58.38
C ALA A 4 -4.09 35.76 58.16
N ALA A 5 -4.56 35.11 59.23
CA ALA A 5 -5.67 34.17 59.20
C ALA A 5 -7.00 34.85 58.83
N GLU A 6 -7.23 36.05 59.33
CA GLU A 6 -8.43 36.85 59.07
C GLU A 6 -8.54 37.27 57.60
N ARG A 7 -7.41 37.64 56.99
CA ARG A 7 -7.35 37.94 55.54
C ARG A 7 -7.66 36.72 54.69
N LYS A 8 -7.10 35.55 55.04
CA LYS A 8 -7.38 34.28 54.35
C LYS A 8 -8.86 33.87 54.50
N PHE A 9 -9.41 34.04 55.70
CA PHE A 9 -10.82 33.78 55.97
C PHE A 9 -11.73 34.63 55.07
N ILE A 10 -11.52 35.95 55.04
CA ILE A 10 -12.32 36.86 54.20
C ILE A 10 -12.22 36.47 52.72
N ASN A 11 -11.02 36.13 52.24
CA ASN A 11 -10.81 35.76 50.84
C ASN A 11 -11.52 34.45 50.47
N LEU A 12 -11.34 33.39 51.27
CA LEU A 12 -12.02 32.11 51.05
C LEU A 12 -13.52 32.26 51.16
N ARG A 13 -14.00 33.03 52.14
CA ARG A 13 -15.42 33.29 52.36
C ARG A 13 -16.07 33.97 51.16
N LYS A 14 -15.45 35.03 50.63
CA LYS A 14 -15.94 35.71 49.42
C LYS A 14 -16.05 34.76 48.23
N ARG A 15 -15.06 33.87 48.02
CA ARG A 15 -15.08 32.89 46.93
C ARG A 15 -16.18 31.84 47.11
N LEU A 16 -16.38 31.36 48.34
CA LEU A 16 -17.46 30.43 48.68
C LEU A 16 -18.85 31.08 48.52
N ASP A 17 -19.01 32.33 48.95
CA ASP A 17 -20.26 33.10 48.82
C ASP A 17 -20.64 33.33 47.35
N GLN A 18 -19.65 33.61 46.48
CA GLN A 18 -19.87 33.74 45.03
C GLN A 18 -20.39 32.44 44.40
N LEU A 19 -20.03 31.30 44.98
CA LEU A 19 -20.49 29.98 44.55
C LEU A 19 -21.76 29.53 45.30
N GLY A 20 -22.30 30.37 46.19
CA GLY A 20 -23.53 30.09 46.93
C GLY A 20 -23.34 29.28 48.22
N TYR A 21 -22.10 28.94 48.60
CA TYR A 21 -21.81 28.22 49.84
C TYR A 21 -21.84 29.17 51.04
N ARG A 22 -23.03 29.35 51.61
CA ARG A 22 -23.26 30.34 52.67
C ARG A 22 -23.16 29.81 54.09
N GLN A 23 -22.90 28.51 54.28
CA GLN A 23 -22.81 27.85 55.59
C GLN A 23 -21.73 28.50 56.48
N PRO A 24 -21.94 28.61 57.81
CA PRO A 24 -20.93 29.16 58.71
C PRO A 24 -19.66 28.30 58.70
N LEU A 25 -18.49 28.95 58.75
CA LEU A 25 -17.18 28.30 58.70
C LEU A 25 -16.39 28.58 59.98
N GLY A 26 -15.89 27.54 60.63
CA GLY A 26 -15.04 27.65 61.82
C GLY A 26 -13.57 27.92 61.46
N VAL A 27 -12.86 28.66 62.31
CA VAL A 27 -11.45 29.03 62.09
C VAL A 27 -10.54 27.80 61.99
N GLU A 28 -10.79 26.76 62.80
CA GLU A 28 -10.03 25.50 62.79
C GLU A 28 -10.07 24.76 61.45
N SER A 29 -11.17 24.90 60.70
CA SER A 29 -11.36 24.24 59.41
C SER A 29 -10.78 25.01 58.23
N LEU A 30 -10.40 26.28 58.43
CA LEU A 30 -9.99 27.20 57.37
C LEU A 30 -8.84 26.67 56.49
N PRO A 31 -7.73 26.12 57.04
CA PRO A 31 -6.61 25.67 56.22
C PRO A 31 -6.96 24.46 55.33
N LEU A 32 -7.81 23.57 55.81
CA LEU A 32 -8.24 22.38 55.07
C LEU A 32 -9.18 22.78 53.93
N VAL A 33 -10.18 23.61 54.22
CA VAL A 33 -11.13 24.07 53.19
C VAL A 33 -10.42 24.91 52.12
N GLU A 34 -9.44 25.73 52.49
CA GLU A 34 -8.63 26.49 51.53
C GLU A 34 -7.90 25.55 50.54
N LYS A 35 -7.27 24.49 51.03
CA LYS A 35 -6.58 23.50 50.19
C LYS A 35 -7.55 22.75 49.29
N LEU A 36 -8.62 22.18 49.86
CA LEU A 36 -9.63 21.44 49.08
C LEU A 36 -10.28 22.31 48.01
N PHE A 37 -10.55 23.57 48.33
CA PHE A 37 -11.11 24.52 47.37
C PHE A 37 -10.12 24.84 46.24
N SER A 38 -8.84 25.03 46.58
CA SER A 38 -7.79 25.23 45.58
C SER A 38 -7.67 24.02 44.65
N ASP A 39 -7.62 22.81 45.22
CA ASP A 39 -7.52 21.56 44.46
C ASP A 39 -8.73 21.38 43.53
N LEU A 40 -9.95 21.69 44.01
CA LEU A 40 -11.15 21.61 43.21
C LEU A 40 -11.14 22.60 42.03
N VAL A 41 -10.74 23.85 42.28
CA VAL A 41 -10.60 24.87 41.22
C VAL A 41 -9.57 24.43 40.18
N HIS A 42 -8.39 23.98 40.62
CA HIS A 42 -7.34 23.49 39.71
C HIS A 42 -7.78 22.26 38.92
N THR A 43 -8.44 21.30 39.55
CA THR A 43 -8.91 20.07 38.89
C THR A 43 -9.97 20.38 37.85
N THR A 44 -10.92 21.27 38.17
CA THR A 44 -11.99 21.67 37.24
C THR A 44 -11.46 22.47 36.05
N GLU A 45 -10.50 23.36 36.27
CA GLU A 45 -9.82 24.10 35.21
C GLU A 45 -8.98 23.17 34.31
N SER A 46 -8.25 22.22 34.91
CA SER A 46 -7.48 21.21 34.19
C SER A 46 -8.39 20.31 33.34
N LEU A 47 -9.50 19.85 33.92
CA LEU A 47 -10.51 19.06 33.20
C LEU A 47 -11.12 19.84 32.03
N ARG A 48 -11.46 21.12 32.24
CA ARG A 48 -11.98 21.99 31.17
C ARG A 48 -10.97 22.13 30.03
N SER A 49 -9.70 22.32 30.36
CA SER A 49 -8.61 22.46 29.39
C SER A 49 -8.40 21.17 28.60
N ALA A 50 -8.38 20.03 29.28
CA ALA A 50 -8.26 18.70 28.67
C ALA A 50 -9.45 18.38 27.76
N LYS A 51 -10.68 18.73 28.16
CA LYS A 51 -11.87 18.57 27.30
C LYS A 51 -11.78 19.43 26.04
N LEU A 52 -11.30 20.67 26.17
CA LEU A 52 -11.14 21.56 25.02
C LEU A 52 -10.07 21.07 24.05
N SER A 53 -8.94 20.54 24.55
CA SER A 53 -7.91 19.96 23.70
C SER A 53 -8.38 18.67 23.02
N ALA A 54 -9.06 17.77 23.75
CA ALA A 54 -9.66 16.57 23.18
C ALA A 54 -10.62 16.89 22.03
N GLY A 55 -11.52 17.86 22.22
CA GLY A 55 -12.44 18.28 21.16
C GLY A 55 -11.77 18.94 19.94
N LYS A 56 -10.57 19.50 20.09
CA LYS A 56 -9.75 19.97 18.94
C LYS A 56 -9.13 18.80 18.19
N ILE A 57 -8.57 17.84 18.93
CA ILE A 57 -7.95 16.64 18.36
C ILE A 57 -8.98 15.82 17.59
N GLU A 58 -10.19 15.64 18.12
CA GLU A 58 -11.28 14.93 17.41
C GLU A 58 -11.64 15.62 16.09
N LYS A 59 -11.71 16.96 16.08
CA LYS A 59 -11.96 17.72 14.85
C LYS A 59 -10.82 17.57 13.84
N GLU A 60 -9.58 17.69 14.29
CA GLU A 60 -8.40 17.49 13.44
C GLU A 60 -8.38 16.07 12.86
N TYR A 61 -8.65 15.05 13.67
CA TYR A 61 -8.74 13.65 13.22
C TYR A 61 -9.81 13.45 12.14
N SER A 62 -11.02 13.98 12.36
CA SER A 62 -12.07 13.93 11.33
C SER A 62 -11.68 14.63 10.03
N ASN A 63 -10.91 15.72 10.12
CA ASN A 63 -10.40 16.42 8.95
C ASN A 63 -9.32 15.60 8.22
N PHE A 64 -8.44 14.91 8.96
CA PHE A 64 -7.47 13.99 8.37
C PHE A 64 -8.15 12.85 7.64
N ASP A 65 -9.21 12.26 8.18
CA ASP A 65 -9.94 11.20 7.49
C ASP A 65 -10.54 11.68 6.16
N VAL A 66 -11.14 12.87 6.13
CA VAL A 66 -11.66 13.49 4.90
C VAL A 66 -10.55 13.74 3.88
N VAL A 67 -9.37 14.17 4.32
CA VAL A 67 -8.23 14.40 3.42
C VAL A 67 -7.62 13.09 2.93
N LEU A 68 -7.55 12.05 3.77
CA LEU A 68 -6.89 10.78 3.46
C LEU A 68 -7.75 9.85 2.61
N GLU A 69 -9.07 9.92 2.74
CA GLU A 69 -10.01 9.07 2.00
C GLU A 69 -9.79 9.08 0.47
N PRO A 70 -9.69 10.22 -0.23
CA PRO A 70 -9.45 10.23 -1.67
C PRO A 70 -8.11 9.60 -2.06
N TYR A 71 -7.08 9.73 -1.23
CA TYR A 71 -5.79 9.08 -1.48
C TYR A 71 -5.86 7.57 -1.29
N ARG A 72 -6.68 7.08 -0.34
CA ARG A 72 -6.90 5.64 -0.15
C ARG A 72 -7.65 5.05 -1.33
N GLU A 73 -8.70 5.72 -1.79
CA GLU A 73 -9.46 5.31 -2.97
C GLU A 73 -8.60 5.28 -4.23
N GLU A 74 -7.82 6.34 -4.47
CA GLU A 74 -6.95 6.44 -5.63
C GLU A 74 -5.83 5.39 -5.59
N ASN A 75 -5.22 5.15 -4.43
CA ASN A 75 -4.24 4.06 -4.29
C ASN A 75 -4.86 2.69 -4.56
N ALA A 76 -6.08 2.44 -4.10
CA ALA A 76 -6.77 1.19 -4.37
C ALA A 76 -7.12 1.05 -5.87
N ARG A 77 -7.46 2.14 -6.55
CA ARG A 77 -7.67 2.18 -8.00
C ARG A 77 -6.38 1.88 -8.76
N LEU A 78 -5.30 2.60 -8.46
CA LEU A 78 -3.99 2.42 -9.09
C LEU A 78 -3.42 1.01 -8.87
N THR A 79 -3.59 0.46 -7.67
CA THR A 79 -3.13 -0.91 -7.37
C THR A 79 -3.87 -1.95 -8.20
N ARG A 80 -5.19 -1.78 -8.41
CA ARG A 80 -5.96 -2.66 -9.29
C ARG A 80 -5.50 -2.56 -10.73
N GLU A 81 -5.39 -1.34 -11.26
CA GLU A 81 -4.93 -1.09 -12.63
C GLU A 81 -3.52 -1.65 -12.86
N ASN A 82 -2.60 -1.44 -11.90
CA ASN A 82 -1.25 -1.96 -11.97
C ASN A 82 -1.23 -3.50 -12.03
N ASN A 83 -2.01 -4.16 -11.17
CA ASN A 83 -2.13 -5.62 -11.18
C ASN A 83 -2.73 -6.16 -12.48
N GLU A 84 -3.78 -5.51 -13.02
CA GLU A 84 -4.41 -5.87 -14.29
C GLU A 84 -3.42 -5.76 -15.45
N LEU A 85 -2.68 -4.64 -15.52
CA LEU A 85 -1.64 -4.44 -16.52
C LEU A 85 -0.51 -5.47 -16.39
N HIS A 86 -0.09 -5.79 -15.17
CA HIS A 86 0.92 -6.83 -14.95
C HIS A 86 0.46 -8.20 -15.46
N LEU A 87 -0.80 -8.57 -15.23
CA LEU A 87 -1.36 -9.83 -15.74
C LEU A 87 -1.43 -9.84 -17.27
N GLU A 88 -1.84 -8.72 -17.89
CA GLU A 88 -1.91 -8.63 -19.35
C GLU A 88 -0.51 -8.72 -19.99
N VAL A 89 0.50 -8.08 -19.38
CA VAL A 89 1.89 -8.20 -19.83
C VAL A 89 2.38 -9.64 -19.77
N LEU A 90 2.09 -10.36 -18.68
CA LEU A 90 2.47 -11.78 -18.56
C LEU A 90 1.81 -12.64 -19.65
N LYS A 91 0.52 -12.42 -19.88
CA LYS A 91 -0.24 -13.14 -20.91
C LYS A 91 0.29 -12.87 -22.32
N LEU A 92 0.56 -11.60 -22.65
CA LEU A 92 1.12 -11.22 -23.95
C LEU A 92 2.52 -11.81 -24.15
N LYS A 93 3.35 -11.80 -23.10
CA LYS A 93 4.67 -12.43 -23.11
C LYS A 93 4.56 -13.92 -23.41
N GLU A 94 3.68 -14.64 -22.72
CA GLU A 94 3.47 -16.08 -22.95
C GLU A 94 3.00 -16.36 -24.39
N GLN A 95 2.03 -15.59 -24.89
CA GLN A 95 1.56 -15.72 -26.28
C GLN A 95 2.65 -15.47 -27.31
N LEU A 96 3.53 -14.48 -27.07
CA LEU A 96 4.66 -14.20 -27.94
C LEU A 96 5.68 -15.34 -27.90
N GLU A 97 6.04 -15.84 -26.72
CA GLU A 97 6.95 -16.98 -26.56
C GLU A 97 6.41 -18.23 -27.26
N GLN A 98 5.12 -18.52 -27.13
CA GLN A 98 4.46 -19.62 -27.84
C GLN A 98 4.52 -19.45 -29.36
N ARG A 99 4.24 -18.25 -29.88
CA ARG A 99 4.34 -17.95 -31.31
C ARG A 99 5.75 -18.09 -31.85
N VAL A 100 6.75 -17.55 -31.13
CA VAL A 100 8.17 -17.68 -31.50
C VAL A 100 8.59 -19.14 -31.54
N LYS A 101 8.21 -19.93 -30.52
CA LYS A 101 8.50 -21.36 -30.47
C LYS A 101 7.83 -22.14 -31.59
N GLY A 102 6.58 -21.80 -31.93
CA GLY A 102 5.85 -22.37 -33.07
C GLY A 102 6.54 -22.08 -34.41
N ASN A 103 6.87 -20.82 -34.65
CA ASN A 103 7.58 -20.41 -35.86
C ASN A 103 8.95 -21.08 -35.98
N MET A 104 9.71 -21.18 -34.88
CA MET A 104 11.01 -21.86 -34.86
C MET A 104 10.87 -23.35 -35.23
N LYS A 105 9.84 -24.04 -34.71
CA LYS A 105 9.56 -25.43 -35.09
C LYS A 105 9.26 -25.57 -36.58
N ASN A 106 8.46 -24.68 -37.14
CA ASN A 106 8.12 -24.69 -38.57
C ASN A 106 9.35 -24.47 -39.44
N VAL A 107 10.21 -23.51 -39.08
CA VAL A 107 11.49 -23.26 -39.76
C VAL A 107 12.37 -24.51 -39.70
N ASN A 108 12.52 -25.12 -38.53
CA ASN A 108 13.35 -26.32 -38.38
C ASN A 108 12.80 -27.53 -39.18
N ALA A 109 11.48 -27.70 -39.24
CA ALA A 109 10.85 -28.73 -40.05
C ALA A 109 11.14 -28.52 -41.55
N LEU A 110 10.94 -27.29 -42.06
CA LEU A 110 11.25 -26.95 -43.45
C LEU A 110 12.73 -27.14 -43.78
N LEU A 111 13.64 -26.80 -42.86
CA LEU A 111 15.07 -27.05 -43.03
C LEU A 111 15.40 -28.54 -43.08
N SER A 112 14.76 -29.36 -42.25
CA SER A 112 14.90 -30.82 -42.29
C SER A 112 14.41 -31.40 -43.62
N ASP A 113 13.24 -30.96 -44.09
CA ASP A 113 12.67 -31.42 -45.37
C ASP A 113 13.59 -31.06 -46.54
N HIS A 114 14.12 -29.84 -46.56
CA HIS A 114 15.09 -29.40 -47.55
C HIS A 114 16.38 -30.23 -47.49
N THR A 115 16.87 -30.57 -46.29
CA THR A 115 18.05 -31.41 -46.11
C THR A 115 17.83 -32.83 -46.64
N ASN A 116 16.65 -33.41 -46.36
CA ASN A 116 16.25 -34.72 -46.88
C ASN A 116 16.19 -34.71 -48.41
N LEU A 117 15.59 -33.68 -48.99
CA LEU A 117 15.49 -33.53 -50.45
C LEU A 117 16.88 -33.41 -51.11
N ILE A 118 17.81 -32.65 -50.51
CA ILE A 118 19.20 -32.58 -51.01
C ILE A 118 19.87 -33.95 -50.99
N SER A 119 19.70 -34.71 -49.90
CA SER A 119 20.23 -36.07 -49.77
C SER A 119 19.72 -36.98 -50.90
N ASP A 120 18.40 -36.96 -51.14
CA ASP A 120 17.77 -37.77 -52.19
C ASP A 120 18.26 -37.42 -53.60
N ILE A 121 18.42 -36.12 -53.90
CA ILE A 121 18.98 -35.65 -55.17
C ILE A 121 20.43 -36.10 -55.32
N THR A 122 21.21 -36.04 -54.25
CA THR A 122 22.62 -36.45 -54.23
C THR A 122 22.76 -37.95 -54.49
N LEU A 123 21.91 -38.77 -53.88
CA LEU A 123 21.88 -40.22 -54.11
C LEU A 123 21.49 -40.57 -55.54
N LYS A 124 20.40 -39.98 -56.08
CA LYS A 124 19.99 -40.19 -57.48
C LYS A 124 21.08 -39.82 -58.48
N SER A 125 21.79 -38.71 -58.23
CA SER A 125 22.89 -38.26 -59.10
C SER A 125 24.07 -39.25 -59.08
N ARG A 126 24.32 -39.91 -57.95
CA ARG A 126 25.36 -40.93 -57.80
C ARG A 126 24.97 -42.24 -58.51
N ASP A 127 23.72 -42.67 -58.40
CA ASP A 127 23.21 -43.87 -59.08
C ASP A 127 23.22 -43.72 -60.61
N GLN A 128 22.95 -42.52 -61.14
CA GLN A 128 23.01 -42.22 -62.57
C GLN A 128 24.43 -42.26 -63.16
N GLN A 129 25.47 -42.02 -62.37
CA GLN A 129 26.87 -42.15 -62.80
C GLN A 129 27.37 -43.60 -62.81
N CYS A 130 26.67 -44.55 -62.18
CA CYS A 130 27.04 -45.97 -62.11
C CYS A 130 26.36 -46.86 -63.17
N LEU A 131 25.58 -46.31 -64.10
CA LEU A 131 24.99 -47.08 -65.21
C LEU A 131 26.08 -47.53 -66.21
N PRO A 132 26.16 -48.82 -66.57
CA PRO A 132 27.18 -49.32 -67.47
C PRO A 132 27.01 -48.70 -68.87
N LEU A 133 28.12 -48.20 -69.43
CA LEU A 133 28.19 -47.76 -70.82
C LEU A 133 27.70 -48.87 -71.75
N PRO A 134 26.90 -48.56 -72.79
CA PRO A 134 26.34 -49.58 -73.68
C PRO A 134 27.48 -50.34 -74.34
N SER A 135 27.47 -51.67 -74.19
CA SER A 135 28.43 -52.58 -74.79
C SER A 135 28.37 -52.45 -76.31
N SER A 136 29.33 -51.75 -76.90
CA SER A 136 29.50 -51.66 -78.35
C SER A 136 29.78 -53.05 -78.91
N GLN A 137 28.80 -53.62 -79.61
CA GLN A 137 28.98 -54.78 -80.47
C GLN A 137 30.05 -54.48 -81.52
N VAL A 138 31.15 -55.23 -81.50
CA VAL A 138 32.17 -55.22 -82.55
C VAL A 138 31.76 -56.28 -83.58
N PRO A 139 31.61 -55.96 -84.88
CA PRO A 139 31.20 -56.94 -85.88
C PRO A 139 32.32 -57.91 -86.21
N SER A 140 31.94 -59.16 -86.43
CA SER A 140 32.81 -60.26 -86.86
C SER A 140 33.31 -60.05 -88.29
N SER A 141 34.60 -60.31 -88.53
CA SER A 141 35.19 -60.69 -89.82
C SER A 141 36.41 -61.56 -89.57
#